data_AF-J1L538-F1
#
_entry.id   AF-J1L538-F1
#
_cell.length_a   1.000
_cell.length_b   1.000
_cell.length_c   1.000
_cell.angle_alpha   90.00
_cell.angle_beta   90.00
_cell.angle_gamma   90.00
#
_symmetry.space_group_name_H-M   'P 1'
#
loop_
_entity.id
_entity.type
_entity.pdbx_description
1 polymer ?
#
loop_
_entity_poly.entity_id
_entity_poly.type
_entity_poly.pdbx_seq_one_letter_code
_entity_poly.pdbx_strand_id
1 'polypeptide(L)'
;MYGTLEEVLKVIAMTKRPLEILDQVLNGQPVIISLKGGHEIRGVLQGYDVHLNLVLDRAEEEVDGAVVKRGTLIVRGDNVIYISPSVE
;
A
#
# COMPACT_ATOMS: atom_id res chain seq x y z
N MET A 1 -20.52 -5.96 30.32
CA MET A 1 -19.23 -6.69 30.43
C MET A 1 -18.79 -7.34 29.13
N TYR A 2 -19.61 -7.38 28.07
CA TYR A 2 -19.17 -7.39 26.66
C TYR A 2 -20.23 -6.59 25.88
N GLY A 3 -19.82 -5.81 24.86
CA GLY A 3 -20.75 -5.03 24.02
C GLY A 3 -21.75 -5.90 23.26
N THR A 4 -22.71 -5.27 22.58
CA THR A 4 -23.69 -5.96 21.73
C THR A 4 -23.01 -6.84 20.67
N LEU A 5 -23.70 -7.87 20.17
CA LEU A 5 -23.17 -8.75 19.13
C LEU A 5 -22.77 -7.95 17.87
N GLU A 6 -23.51 -6.89 17.53
CA GLU A 6 -23.17 -5.99 16.44
C GLU A 6 -21.86 -5.22 16.68
N GLU A 7 -21.61 -4.76 17.90
CA GLU A 7 -20.35 -4.08 18.26
C GLU A 7 -19.17 -5.05 18.22
N VAL A 8 -19.35 -6.28 18.70
CA VAL A 8 -18.31 -7.32 18.63
C VAL A 8 -18.02 -7.71 17.18
N LEU A 9 -19.05 -7.88 16.35
CA LEU A 9 -18.89 -8.15 14.92
C LEU A 9 -18.25 -6.97 14.18
N LYS A 10 -18.56 -5.72 14.55
CA LYS A 10 -17.88 -4.52 14.04
C LYS A 10 -16.41 -4.50 14.39
N VAL A 11 -16.03 -4.85 15.63
CA VAL A 11 -14.63 -4.93 16.05
C VAL A 11 -13.87 -6.01 15.27
N ILE A 12 -14.47 -7.18 15.09
CA ILE A 12 -13.90 -8.28 14.30
C ILE A 12 -13.80 -7.90 12.81
N ALA A 13 -14.78 -7.17 12.26
CA ALA A 13 -14.75 -6.63 10.90
C ALA A 13 -13.78 -5.45 10.74
N MET A 14 -13.49 -4.70 11.81
CA MET A 14 -12.54 -3.59 11.83
C MET A 14 -11.08 -4.03 11.93
N THR A 15 -10.80 -5.25 12.42
CA THR A 15 -9.45 -5.82 12.41
C THR A 15 -9.10 -6.36 11.01
N LYS A 16 -8.87 -5.45 10.06
CA LYS A 16 -8.34 -5.80 8.74
C LYS A 16 -6.91 -6.31 8.91
N ARG A 17 -6.62 -7.50 8.37
CA ARG A 17 -5.24 -7.99 8.30
C ARG A 17 -4.46 -7.12 7.31
N PRO A 18 -3.15 -6.87 7.51
CA PRO A 18 -2.40 -5.96 6.65
C PRO A 18 -2.53 -6.24 5.14
N LEU A 19 -2.47 -7.51 4.73
CA LEU A 19 -2.60 -7.89 3.32
C LEU A 19 -4.02 -7.67 2.77
N GLU A 20 -5.06 -7.78 3.60
CA GLU A 20 -6.44 -7.51 3.18
C GLU A 20 -6.67 -6.03 2.85
N ILE A 21 -5.85 -5.13 3.42
CA ILE A 21 -5.86 -3.72 3.06
C ILE A 21 -5.25 -3.53 1.66
N LEU A 22 -4.19 -4.27 1.33
CA LEU A 22 -3.59 -4.23 0.00
C LEU A 22 -4.52 -4.82 -1.07
N ASP A 23 -5.28 -5.86 -0.72
CA ASP A 23 -6.31 -6.42 -1.61
C ASP A 23 -7.38 -5.39 -2.00
N GLN A 24 -7.72 -4.45 -1.12
CA GLN A 24 -8.74 -3.44 -1.38
C GLN A 24 -8.31 -2.40 -2.42
N VAL A 25 -7.00 -2.20 -2.59
CA VAL A 25 -6.46 -1.20 -3.53
C VAL A 25 -5.86 -1.82 -4.78
N LEU A 26 -5.76 -3.15 -4.83
CA LEU A 26 -5.20 -3.90 -5.96
C LEU A 26 -5.93 -3.56 -7.27
N ASN A 27 -5.16 -3.25 -8.31
CA ASN A 27 -5.62 -2.84 -9.65
C ASN A 27 -6.53 -1.60 -9.68
N GLY A 28 -6.55 -0.81 -8.60
CA GLY A 28 -7.50 0.29 -8.46
C GLY A 28 -6.81 1.59 -8.06
N GLN A 29 -6.67 1.79 -6.76
CA GLN A 29 -6.28 3.06 -6.18
C GLN A 29 -4.74 3.22 -6.12
N PRO A 30 -4.26 4.47 -6.24
CA PRO A 30 -2.85 4.74 -6.01
C PRO A 30 -2.47 4.45 -4.56
N VAL A 31 -1.21 4.07 -4.39
CA VAL A 31 -0.55 3.87 -3.10
C VAL A 31 0.69 4.74 -3.05
N ILE A 32 1.04 5.18 -1.84
CA ILE A 32 2.33 5.80 -1.53
C ILE A 32 3.19 4.75 -0.87
N ILE A 33 4.42 4.56 -1.34
CA ILE A 33 5.39 3.61 -0.80
C ILE A 33 6.63 4.37 -0.36
N SER A 34 6.91 4.31 0.94
CA SER A 34 8.15 4.84 1.49
C SER A 34 9.21 3.74 1.53
N LEU A 35 10.39 4.07 1.02
CA LEU A 35 11.53 3.16 0.95
C LEU A 35 12.64 3.59 1.92
N LYS A 36 13.50 2.63 2.26
CA LYS A 36 14.79 2.91 2.91
C LYS A 36 15.56 3.96 2.11
N GLY A 37 16.25 4.85 2.82
CA GLY A 37 17.00 5.95 2.20
C GLY A 37 16.16 7.21 1.95
N GLY A 38 14.89 7.24 2.34
CA GLY A 38 14.05 8.45 2.25
C GLY A 38 13.39 8.66 0.90
N HIS A 39 13.40 7.66 0.02
CA HIS A 39 12.72 7.71 -1.27
C HIS A 39 11.22 7.43 -1.10
N GLU A 40 10.40 8.08 -1.91
CA GLU A 40 8.97 7.85 -1.96
C GLU A 40 8.53 7.60 -3.41
N ILE A 41 7.76 6.52 -3.60
CA ILE A 41 7.18 6.15 -4.89
C ILE A 41 5.67 6.21 -4.77
N ARG A 42 5.02 6.83 -5.75
CA ARG A 42 3.56 6.81 -5.92
C ARG A 42 3.22 6.00 -7.15
N GLY A 43 2.18 5.18 -7.10
CA GLY A 43 1.77 4.37 -8.24
C GLY A 43 0.54 3.53 -7.94
N VAL A 44 0.02 2.80 -8.92
CA VAL A 44 -1.12 1.91 -8.73
C VAL A 44 -0.64 0.49 -8.49
N LEU A 45 -1.03 -0.09 -7.36
CA LEU A 45 -0.66 -1.45 -6.99
C LEU A 45 -1.31 -2.45 -7.96
N GLN A 46 -0.50 -3.21 -8.70
CA GLN A 46 -0.96 -4.27 -9.61
C GLN A 46 -0.79 -5.67 -9.03
N GLY A 47 0.11 -5.82 -8.05
CA GLY A 47 0.41 -7.12 -7.46
C GLY A 47 1.30 -6.98 -6.24
N TYR A 48 1.22 -7.95 -5.34
CA TYR A 48 2.12 -8.08 -4.20
C TYR A 48 2.26 -9.54 -3.78
N ASP A 49 3.27 -9.84 -2.95
CA ASP A 49 3.45 -11.14 -2.32
C ASP A 49 3.60 -11.04 -0.78
N VAL A 50 3.78 -12.19 -0.13
CA VAL A 50 3.96 -12.27 1.34
C VAL A 50 5.24 -11.61 1.85
N HIS A 51 6.20 -11.35 0.96
CA HIS A 51 7.44 -10.63 1.27
C HIS A 51 7.30 -9.12 1.03
N LEU A 52 6.13 -8.65 0.58
CA LEU A 52 5.85 -7.28 0.15
C LEU A 52 6.71 -6.84 -1.04
N ASN A 53 7.09 -7.77 -1.93
CA ASN A 53 7.51 -7.35 -3.26
C ASN A 53 6.27 -6.81 -3.98
N LEU A 54 6.34 -5.60 -4.54
CA LEU A 54 5.18 -4.90 -5.12
C LEU A 54 5.40 -4.69 -6.61
N VAL A 55 4.34 -4.86 -7.39
CA VAL A 55 4.29 -4.42 -8.79
C VAL A 55 3.44 -3.16 -8.83
N LEU A 56 4.03 -2.07 -9.31
CA LEU A 56 3.35 -0.79 -9.52
C LEU A 56 3.23 -0.51 -11.00
N ASP A 57 2.10 0.08 -11.38
CA ASP A 57 1.94 0.74 -12.66
C ASP A 57 1.78 2.26 -12.49
N ARG A 58 2.05 3.02 -13.56
CA ARG A 58 2.04 4.49 -13.57
C ARG A 58 2.86 5.09 -12.42
N ALA A 59 3.96 4.45 -12.07
CA ALA A 59 4.78 4.84 -10.95
C ALA A 59 5.51 6.16 -11.23
N GLU A 60 5.62 6.99 -10.20
CA GLU A 60 6.33 8.25 -10.18
C GLU A 60 7.09 8.41 -8.86
N GLU A 61 8.21 9.12 -8.93
CA GLU A 61 9.10 9.39 -7.79
C GLU A 61 9.43 10.88 -7.77
N GLU A 62 9.51 11.47 -6.58
CA GLU A 62 10.04 12.82 -6.44
C GLU A 62 11.57 12.76 -6.25
N VAL A 63 12.31 13.34 -7.19
CA VAL A 63 13.77 13.40 -7.16
C VAL A 63 14.17 14.87 -7.30
N ASP A 64 14.88 15.40 -6.31
CA ASP A 64 15.35 16.80 -6.28
C ASP A 64 14.23 17.83 -6.53
N GLY A 65 13.03 17.58 -5.98
CA GLY A 65 11.86 18.45 -6.13
C GLY A 65 11.14 18.35 -7.48
N ALA A 66 11.54 17.40 -8.34
CA ALA A 66 10.88 17.13 -9.61
C ALA A 66 10.22 15.76 -9.62
N VAL A 67 9.00 15.68 -10.16
CA VAL A 67 8.28 14.40 -10.34
C VAL A 67 8.80 13.70 -11.60
N VAL A 68 9.39 12.51 -11.41
CA VAL A 68 9.93 11.67 -12.47
C VAL A 68 9.02 10.47 -12.69
N LYS A 69 8.48 10.33 -13.91
CA LYS A 69 7.66 9.17 -14.29
C LYS A 69 8.54 7.95 -14.57
N ARG A 70 8.20 6.83 -13.96
CA ARG A 70 8.91 5.55 -14.07
C ARG A 70 8.10 4.48 -14.81
N GLY A 71 6.77 4.61 -14.88
CA GLY A 71 5.91 3.64 -15.55
C GLY A 71 5.73 2.39 -14.69
N THR A 72 6.01 1.20 -15.23
CA THR A 72 5.93 -0.05 -14.46
C THR A 72 7.18 -0.25 -13.62
N LEU A 73 7.02 -0.50 -12.32
CA LEU A 73 8.11 -0.77 -11.38
C LEU A 73 7.85 -2.04 -10.56
N ILE A 74 8.92 -2.76 -10.26
CA ILE A 74 8.93 -3.81 -9.23
C ILE A 74 9.73 -3.29 -8.05
N VAL A 75 9.08 -3.17 -6.90
CA VAL A 75 9.69 -2.71 -5.64
C VAL A 75 9.98 -3.94 -4.78
N ARG A 76 11.20 -4.07 -4.26
CA ARG A 76 11.54 -5.16 -3.34
C ARG A 76 11.05 -4.87 -1.93
N GLY A 77 10.38 -5.84 -1.32
CA GLY A 77 9.73 -5.66 -0.02
C GLY A 77 10.68 -5.46 1.16
N ASP A 78 11.92 -5.92 1.04
CA ASP A 78 12.97 -5.66 2.03
C ASP A 78 13.35 -4.17 2.12
N ASN A 79 13.03 -3.37 1.12
CA ASN A 79 13.27 -1.93 1.09
C ASN A 79 12.06 -1.10 1.50
N VAL A 80 10.88 -1.71 1.63
CA VAL A 80 9.63 -1.01 2.00
C VAL A 80 9.62 -0.74 3.50
N ILE A 81 9.38 0.52 3.88
CA ILE A 81 9.15 0.94 5.26
C ILE A 81 7.65 0.89 5.57
N TYR A 82 6.84 1.53 4.72
CA TYR A 82 5.39 1.49 4.81
C TYR A 82 4.75 1.63 3.43
N ILE A 83 3.50 1.19 3.36
CA ILE A 83 2.60 1.42 2.23
C ILE A 83 1.42 2.19 2.79
N SER A 84 1.10 3.33 2.18
CA SER A 84 -0.06 4.16 2.52
C SER A 84 -1.03 4.08 1.35
N PRO A 85 -2.06 3.22 1.42
CA PRO A 85 -3.07 3.13 0.39
C PRO A 85 -4.03 4.32 0.48
N SER A 86 -4.46 4.87 -0.65
CA SER A 86 -5.43 5.97 -0.70
C SER A 86 -6.87 5.49 -0.51
N VAL A 87 -7.13 4.67 0.51
CA VAL A 87 -8.48 4.28 0.92
C VAL A 87 -9.10 5.44 1.68
N GLU A 88 -10.22 5.98 1.19
CA GLU A 88 -11.09 6.87 1.96
C GLU A 88 -11.84 6.10 3.05
#